data_AF-A0AAE9IWV5-F1
#
_entry.id   AF-A0AAE9IWV5-F1
#
_cell.length_a   1.000
_cell.length_b   1.000
_cell.length_c   1.000
_cell.angle_alpha   90.00
_cell.angle_beta   90.00
_cell.angle_gamma   90.00
#
_symmetry.space_group_name_H-M   'P 1'
#
loop_
_entity.id
_entity.type
_entity.pdbx_description
1 polymer ?
#
loop_
_entity_poly.entity_id
_entity_poly.type
_entity_poly.pdbx_seq_one_letter_code
_entity_poly.pdbx_strand_id
1 'polypeptide(L)'
;MLSIQLSAIPWRYLSNLFSIQTHKVSLTIRSPYFVVENLIDTWIEKRRPIGVCFSLPTNSKEDLARISHPEVLQRSTDCIKLKMGDEAVIVFRYTEANRKTYLTIETIPKTK
;
A
#
# COMPACT_ATOMS: atom_id res chain seq x y z
N MET A 1 11.03 12.66 13.88
CA MET A 1 10.65 11.79 12.74
C MET A 1 11.91 11.09 12.27
N LEU A 2 12.08 9.80 12.56
CA LEU A 2 13.27 9.06 12.16
C LEU A 2 13.01 8.44 10.78
N SER A 3 13.71 8.91 9.75
CA SER A 3 13.66 8.34 8.40
C SER A 3 14.84 7.38 8.24
N ILE A 4 14.58 6.08 8.12
CA ILE A 4 15.63 5.10 7.82
C ILE A 4 15.81 5.06 6.30
N GLN A 5 17.00 5.43 5.84
CA GLN A 5 17.36 5.42 4.41
C GLN A 5 17.97 4.05 4.06
N LEU A 6 17.18 3.15 3.47
CA LEU A 6 17.57 1.78 3.13
C LEU A 6 18.26 1.68 1.76
N SER A 7 19.31 2.47 1.53
CA SER A 7 19.98 2.54 0.22
C SER A 7 20.96 1.40 -0.07
N ALA A 8 21.07 0.37 0.77
CA ALA A 8 22.14 -0.62 0.66
C ALA A 8 21.75 -2.08 0.97
N ILE A 9 20.47 -2.45 0.95
CA ILE A 9 20.07 -3.86 1.17
C ILE A 9 19.90 -4.57 -0.17
N PRO A 10 20.66 -5.66 -0.44
CA PRO A 10 20.47 -6.49 -1.63
C PRO A 10 19.04 -7.03 -1.72
N TRP A 11 18.41 -6.90 -2.89
CA TRP A 11 17.00 -7.26 -3.18
C TRP A 11 16.56 -8.65 -2.69
N ARG A 12 17.49 -9.62 -2.65
CA ARG A 12 17.22 -11.00 -2.23
C ARG A 12 16.90 -11.19 -0.74
N TYR A 13 17.11 -10.18 0.11
CA TYR A 13 16.98 -10.29 1.56
C TYR A 13 15.70 -9.67 2.15
N LEU A 14 14.84 -9.04 1.35
CA LEU A 14 13.60 -8.43 1.85
C LEU A 14 12.51 -9.45 2.22
N SER A 15 12.67 -10.72 1.87
CA SER A 15 11.73 -11.78 2.25
C SER A 15 11.67 -12.05 3.77
N ASN A 16 12.64 -11.54 4.54
CA ASN A 16 12.83 -11.89 5.97
C ASN A 16 12.83 -10.70 6.96
N LEU A 17 12.37 -9.50 6.59
CA LEU A 17 12.47 -8.36 7.53
C LEU A 17 11.34 -8.29 8.58
N PHE A 18 11.68 -8.85 9.75
CA PHE A 18 11.48 -8.41 11.14
C PHE A 18 10.27 -7.55 11.55
N SER A 19 9.72 -7.94 12.71
CA SER A 19 8.83 -7.17 13.58
C SER A 19 9.40 -5.77 13.85
N ILE A 20 8.68 -4.75 13.42
CA ILE A 20 8.95 -3.36 13.75
C ILE A 20 7.84 -2.93 14.73
N GLN A 21 8.16 -2.83 16.01
CA GLN A 21 7.26 -2.33 17.04
C GLN A 21 7.32 -0.79 17.09
N THR A 22 6.83 -0.15 16.03
CA THR A 22 6.44 1.27 16.03
C THR A 22 5.07 1.39 15.37
N HIS A 23 4.24 2.31 15.86
CA HIS A 23 2.89 2.57 15.34
C HIS A 23 2.88 3.03 13.87
N LYS A 24 4.03 3.34 13.29
CA LYS A 24 4.16 3.82 11.91
C LYS A 24 5.48 3.34 11.30
N VAL A 25 5.39 2.53 10.25
CA VAL A 25 6.52 2.09 9.43
C VAL A 25 6.34 2.68 8.04
N SER A 26 7.29 3.47 7.55
CA SER A 26 7.27 3.99 6.17
C SER A 26 8.36 3.31 5.35
N LEU A 27 7.97 2.43 4.43
CA LEU A 27 8.89 1.80 3.48
C LEU A 27 8.84 2.59 2.17
N THR A 28 9.93 3.26 1.81
CA THR A 28 10.02 4.07 0.58
C THR A 28 10.68 3.24 -0.50
N ILE A 29 9.88 2.66 -1.39
CA ILE A 29 10.38 1.91 -2.56
C ILE A 29 10.39 2.85 -3.76
N ARG A 30 11.55 2.99 -4.43
CA ARG A 30 11.66 3.70 -5.70
C ARG A 30 11.50 2.70 -6.85
N SER A 31 10.28 2.49 -7.32
CA SER A 31 10.03 1.72 -8.56
C SER A 31 9.79 2.69 -9.72
N PRO A 32 10.53 2.59 -10.84
CA PRO A 32 10.35 3.46 -12.01
C PRO A 32 9.09 3.11 -12.83
N TYR A 33 8.51 1.92 -12.63
CA TYR A 33 7.27 1.49 -13.28
C TYR A 33 6.39 0.83 -12.23
N PHE A 34 5.45 1.60 -11.70
CA PHE A 34 4.51 1.14 -10.71
C PHE A 34 3.13 1.20 -11.38
N VAL A 35 2.54 0.05 -11.67
CA VAL A 35 1.16 -0.08 -12.14
C VAL A 35 0.32 -0.42 -10.91
N VAL A 36 -0.67 0.40 -10.58
CA VAL A 36 -1.47 0.20 -9.35
C VAL A 36 -2.17 -1.16 -9.34
N GLU A 37 -2.65 -1.62 -10.49
CA GLU A 37 -3.35 -2.91 -10.63
C GLU A 37 -2.47 -4.09 -10.23
N ASN A 38 -1.24 -4.18 -10.77
CA ASN A 38 -0.27 -5.21 -10.36
C ASN A 38 0.06 -5.15 -8.87
N LEU A 39 0.07 -3.93 -8.29
CA LEU A 39 0.24 -3.79 -6.86
C LEU A 39 -0.96 -4.39 -6.12
N ILE A 40 -2.19 -4.06 -6.50
CA ILE A 40 -3.40 -4.60 -5.88
C ILE A 40 -3.35 -6.13 -5.86
N ASP A 41 -3.03 -6.76 -6.99
CA ASP A 41 -2.90 -8.22 -7.09
C ASP A 41 -1.87 -8.78 -6.09
N THR A 42 -0.69 -8.17 -6.03
CA THR A 42 0.39 -8.59 -5.11
C THR A 42 0.01 -8.43 -3.63
N TRP A 43 -0.79 -7.42 -3.32
CA TRP A 43 -1.21 -7.14 -1.95
C TRP A 43 -2.34 -8.05 -1.51
N ILE A 44 -3.26 -8.39 -2.42
CA ILE A 44 -4.43 -9.21 -2.10
C ILE A 44 -4.12 -10.71 -2.07
N GLU A 45 -3.13 -11.17 -2.84
CA GLU A 45 -2.75 -12.60 -2.92
C GLU A 45 -2.31 -13.18 -1.57
N LYS A 46 -1.72 -12.37 -0.68
CA LYS A 46 -1.16 -12.84 0.59
C LYS A 46 -1.71 -12.05 1.76
N ARG A 47 -2.29 -12.74 2.76
CA ARG A 47 -2.69 -12.16 4.06
C ARG A 47 -1.58 -11.26 4.61
N ARG A 48 -1.92 -10.01 4.89
CA ARG A 48 -1.03 -8.98 5.42
C ARG A 48 -1.42 -8.69 6.88
N PRO A 49 -0.47 -8.27 7.72
CA PRO A 49 -0.80 -7.87 9.07
C PRO A 49 -1.79 -6.69 9.06
N ILE A 50 -2.82 -6.80 9.88
CA ILE A 50 -3.82 -5.75 10.09
C ILE A 50 -3.17 -4.61 10.88
N GLY A 51 -3.54 -3.36 10.55
CA GLY A 51 -3.01 -2.15 11.20
C GLY A 51 -1.71 -1.63 10.58
N VAL A 52 -1.28 -2.18 9.44
CA VAL A 52 -0.10 -1.68 8.73
C VAL A 52 -0.50 -0.70 7.64
N CYS A 53 0.23 0.41 7.59
CA CYS A 53 0.07 1.48 6.60
C CYS A 53 1.40 1.73 5.88
N PHE A 54 1.38 1.68 4.56
CA PHE A 54 2.50 1.98 3.67
C PHE A 54 2.22 3.29 2.94
N SER A 55 3.26 4.04 2.61
CA SER A 55 3.13 5.27 1.83
C SER A 55 4.24 5.33 0.80
N LEU A 56 3.86 5.25 -0.46
CA LEU A 56 4.76 5.22 -1.61
C LEU A 56 4.69 6.56 -2.34
N PRO A 57 5.79 7.29 -2.51
CA PRO A 57 5.77 8.49 -3.35
C PRO A 57 5.49 8.09 -4.80
N THR A 58 4.59 8.82 -5.46
CA THR A 58 4.29 8.66 -6.89
C THR A 58 4.49 9.97 -7.65
N ASN A 59 4.83 9.86 -8.93
CA ASN A 59 4.97 11.02 -9.82
C ASN A 59 3.61 11.52 -10.32
N SER A 60 2.62 10.63 -10.42
CA SER A 60 1.27 10.93 -10.90
C SER A 60 0.22 10.05 -10.22
N LYS A 61 -1.05 10.46 -10.34
CA LYS A 61 -2.20 9.66 -9.91
C LYS A 61 -2.71 8.84 -11.09
N GLU A 62 -3.03 7.59 -10.83
CA GLU A 62 -3.88 6.79 -11.72
C GLU A 62 -5.35 6.92 -11.29
N ASP A 63 -6.28 6.79 -12.24
CA ASP A 63 -7.71 6.80 -11.92
C ASP A 63 -8.13 5.45 -11.34
N LEU A 64 -8.18 5.37 -10.00
CA LEU A 64 -8.51 4.12 -9.29
C LEU A 64 -9.95 3.65 -9.54
N ALA A 65 -10.82 4.49 -10.11
CA ALA A 65 -12.17 4.09 -10.49
C ALA A 65 -12.18 3.12 -11.69
N ARG A 66 -11.11 3.12 -12.51
CA ARG A 66 -10.98 2.25 -13.69
C ARG A 66 -10.54 0.84 -13.35
N ILE A 67 -10.00 0.64 -12.15
CA ILE A 67 -9.53 -0.67 -11.72
C ILE A 67 -10.74 -1.58 -11.49
N SER A 68 -10.66 -2.78 -12.08
CA SER A 68 -11.69 -3.81 -11.99
C SER A 68 -11.09 -5.05 -11.34
N HIS A 69 -11.49 -5.32 -10.10
CA HIS A 69 -11.02 -6.47 -9.35
C HIS A 69 -12.22 -7.11 -8.61
N PRO A 70 -12.34 -8.46 -8.52
CA PRO A 70 -13.52 -9.13 -7.94
C PRO A 70 -13.78 -8.75 -6.48
N GLU A 71 -12.73 -8.46 -5.73
CA GLU A 71 -12.81 -8.11 -4.30
C GLU A 71 -13.11 -6.62 -4.02
N VAL A 72 -13.44 -5.81 -5.03
CA VAL A 72 -13.70 -4.38 -4.84
C VAL A 72 -14.98 -4.16 -4.02
N LEU A 73 -14.83 -3.43 -2.91
CA LEU A 73 -15.93 -3.00 -2.05
C LEU A 73 -16.37 -1.57 -2.34
N GLN A 74 -15.41 -0.70 -2.63
CA GLN A 74 -15.65 0.72 -2.91
C GLN A 74 -14.55 1.22 -3.84
N ARG A 75 -14.90 2.12 -4.77
CA ARG A 75 -13.93 2.81 -5.62
C ARG A 75 -14.36 4.24 -5.93
N SER A 76 -13.35 5.06 -6.20
CA SER A 76 -13.40 6.46 -6.63
C SER A 76 -12.08 6.78 -7.31
N THR A 77 -11.94 7.95 -7.93
CA THR A 77 -10.71 8.31 -8.65
C THR A 77 -9.43 8.22 -7.80
N ASP A 78 -9.50 8.62 -6.52
CA ASP A 78 -8.34 8.63 -5.64
C ASP A 78 -8.31 7.49 -4.62
N CYS A 79 -9.32 6.61 -4.57
CA CYS A 79 -9.42 5.59 -3.53
C CYS A 79 -10.10 4.31 -4.03
N ILE A 80 -9.51 3.15 -3.73
CA ILE A 80 -10.12 1.84 -3.91
C ILE A 80 -9.98 1.01 -2.62
N LYS A 81 -11.06 0.36 -2.22
CA LYS A 81 -11.13 -0.55 -1.08
C LYS A 81 -11.41 -1.95 -1.59
N LEU A 82 -10.59 -2.91 -1.17
CA LEU A 82 -10.73 -4.31 -1.55
C LEU A 82 -10.87 -5.19 -0.31
N LYS A 83 -11.77 -6.17 -0.38
CA LYS A 83 -11.90 -7.22 0.63
C LYS A 83 -10.60 -8.04 0.66
N MET A 84 -10.11 -8.35 1.86
CA MET A 84 -8.94 -9.20 2.04
C MET A 84 -9.27 -10.35 2.98
N GLY A 85 -9.79 -11.44 2.40
CA GLY A 85 -10.45 -12.47 3.18
C GLY A 85 -11.61 -11.91 4.00
N ASP A 86 -12.01 -12.60 5.06
CA ASP A 86 -13.22 -12.20 5.82
C ASP A 86 -12.96 -11.19 6.94
N GLU A 87 -11.70 -10.99 7.30
CA GLU A 87 -11.29 -10.27 8.52
C GLU A 87 -10.77 -8.86 8.24
N ALA A 88 -10.44 -8.53 6.99
CA ALA A 88 -9.75 -7.29 6.66
C ALA A 88 -10.20 -6.66 5.34
N VAL A 89 -9.89 -5.37 5.19
CA VAL A 89 -10.03 -4.58 3.97
C VAL A 89 -8.70 -3.90 3.69
N ILE A 90 -8.24 -3.95 2.45
CA ILE A 90 -7.08 -3.15 2.01
C ILE A 90 -7.61 -1.89 1.35
N VAL A 91 -7.05 -0.75 1.73
CA VAL A 91 -7.39 0.57 1.21
C VAL A 91 -6.18 1.13 0.47
N PHE A 92 -6.33 1.37 -0.81
CA PHE A 92 -5.38 2.13 -1.62
C PHE A 92 -5.93 3.54 -1.78
N ARG A 93 -5.14 4.56 -1.45
CA ARG A 93 -5.57 5.95 -1.50
C ARG A 93 -4.46 6.87 -1.94
N TYR A 94 -4.74 7.74 -2.90
CA TYR A 94 -3.85 8.85 -3.18
C TYR A 94 -4.04 9.97 -2.15
N THR A 95 -2.91 10.44 -1.60
CA THR A 95 -2.86 11.58 -0.69
C THR A 95 -1.82 12.58 -1.19
N GLU A 96 -2.06 13.87 -0.96
CA GLU A 96 -1.11 14.93 -1.30
C GLU A 96 -0.55 15.54 -0.02
N ALA A 97 0.78 15.62 0.06
CA ALA A 97 1.48 16.24 1.19
C ALA A 97 2.76 16.89 0.69
N ASN A 98 3.03 18.14 1.12
CA ASN A 98 4.25 18.88 0.76
C ASN A 98 4.51 18.94 -0.76
N ARG A 99 3.46 19.16 -1.56
CA ARG A 99 3.51 19.17 -3.04
C ARG A 99 3.96 17.85 -3.67
N LYS A 100 3.90 16.74 -2.92
CA LYS A 100 4.16 15.39 -3.40
C LYS A 100 2.91 14.56 -3.28
N THR A 101 2.70 13.68 -4.25
CA THR A 101 1.62 12.70 -4.24
C THR A 101 2.13 11.39 -3.70
N TYR A 102 1.33 10.75 -2.86
CA TYR A 102 1.62 9.47 -2.25
C TYR A 102 0.48 8.50 -2.52
N LEU A 103 0.81 7.26 -2.85
CA LEU A 103 -0.12 6.14 -2.74
C LEU A 103 0.02 5.53 -1.35
N THR A 104 -1.00 5.72 -0.53
CA THR A 104 -1.12 5.10 0.79
C THR A 104 -1.84 3.76 0.65
N ILE A 105 -1.31 2.73 1.31
CA ILE A 105 -1.89 1.39 1.32
C ILE A 105 -2.06 0.98 2.77
N GLU A 106 -3.29 0.71 3.19
CA GLU A 106 -3.61 0.40 4.58
C GLU A 106 -4.41 -0.89 4.67
N THR A 107 -4.03 -1.79 5.56
CA THR A 107 -4.83 -2.98 5.88
C THR A 107 -5.60 -2.72 7.17
N ILE A 108 -6.92 -2.53 7.06
CA ILE A 108 -7.80 -2.24 8.19
C ILE A 108 -8.62 -3.48 8.57
N PRO A 109 -8.94 -3.69 9.86
CA PRO A 109 -9.85 -4.76 10.25
C PRO A 109 -11.23 -4.47 9.68
N LYS A 110 -11.93 -5.53 9.25
CA LYS A 110 -13.34 -5.43 8.90
C LYS A 110 -14.11 -5.25 10.21
N THR A 111 -14.64 -4.05 10.43
CA THR A 111 -15.51 -3.80 11.57
C THR A 111 -16.77 -4.66 11.41
N LYS A 112 -17.10 -5.46 12.43
CA LYS A 112 -18.36 -6.21 12.48
C LYS A 112 -19.54 -5.28 12.75
#